data_AF-A0A537AA36-F1
#
_entry.id   AF-A0A537AA36-F1
#
_cell.length_a   1.000
_cell.length_b   1.000
_cell.length_c   1.000
_cell.angle_alpha   90.00
_cell.angle_beta   90.00
_cell.angle_gamma   90.00
#
_symmetry.space_group_name_H-M   'P 1'
#
loop_
_entity.id
_entity.type
_entity.pdbx_description
1 polymer ?
#
loop_
_entity_poly.entity_id
_entity_poly.type
_entity_poly.pdbx_seq_one_letter_code
_entity_poly.pdbx_strand_id
1 'polypeptide(L)'
;MTKSNAFRVDTFESRDFGVLGYVDSDARVLFYRSVTRPHTAATPFDVRGKKALPRVDIVYSYAGADGVLVDALTARRPDGMVLVGLGGGSYPGAFLEAGKRAVQAGIPVVLATRSWNGRVVITPKKDAGGFLVCDDLMPQKARILLLLALTITRERSAIQKMFYEY
;
A
#
# COMPACT_ATOMS: atom_id res chain seq x y z
N MET A 1 -7.14 10.46 -3.86
CA MET A 1 -7.53 10.27 -5.28
C MET A 1 -7.19 8.87 -5.82
N THR A 2 -8.14 8.21 -6.47
CA THR A 2 -7.99 6.97 -7.26
C THR A 2 -8.97 7.00 -8.43
N LYS A 3 -8.74 6.18 -9.46
CA LYS A 3 -9.66 6.02 -10.59
C LYS A 3 -10.74 4.99 -10.23
N SER A 4 -12.02 5.39 -10.20
CA SER A 4 -13.18 4.54 -9.84
C SER A 4 -13.92 3.90 -11.01
N ASN A 5 -13.73 4.40 -12.22
CA ASN A 5 -14.40 3.93 -13.41
C ASN A 5 -13.41 3.81 -14.58
N ALA A 6 -13.53 2.77 -15.39
CA ALA A 6 -12.64 2.59 -16.53
C ALA A 6 -12.81 3.67 -17.61
N PHE A 7 -14.05 4.14 -17.83
CA PHE A 7 -14.46 4.93 -18.99
C PHE A 7 -14.99 6.33 -18.66
N ARG A 8 -15.68 6.50 -17.53
CA ARG A 8 -16.35 7.78 -17.20
C ARG A 8 -15.35 8.90 -16.93
N VAL A 9 -15.74 10.13 -17.27
CA VAL A 9 -14.88 11.32 -17.13
C VAL A 9 -14.76 11.81 -15.69
N ASP A 10 -15.79 11.60 -14.86
CA ASP A 10 -15.86 11.90 -13.43
C ASP A 10 -15.23 10.80 -12.56
N THR A 11 -14.23 10.11 -13.09
CA THR A 11 -13.69 8.89 -12.48
C THR A 11 -12.72 9.12 -11.32
N PHE A 12 -12.19 10.32 -11.14
CA PHE A 12 -11.18 10.55 -10.12
C PHE A 12 -11.80 11.00 -8.81
N GLU A 13 -11.86 10.09 -7.85
CA GLU A 13 -12.48 10.35 -6.56
C GLU A 13 -11.50 10.14 -5.41
N SER A 14 -11.81 10.73 -4.26
CA SER A 14 -11.05 10.58 -3.04
C SER A 14 -11.83 9.81 -1.96
N ARG A 15 -12.32 8.62 -2.32
CA ARG A 15 -12.98 7.62 -1.45
C ARG A 15 -13.60 8.22 -0.16
N ASP A 16 -13.13 7.79 1.01
CA ASP A 16 -13.72 8.15 2.31
C ASP A 16 -13.44 9.60 2.77
N PHE A 17 -12.53 10.33 2.11
CA PHE A 17 -12.07 11.65 2.56
C PHE A 17 -12.62 12.82 1.72
N GLY A 18 -13.13 12.52 0.53
CA GLY A 18 -13.68 13.51 -0.40
C GLY A 18 -12.64 14.47 -1.01
N VAL A 19 -13.11 15.35 -1.91
CA VAL A 19 -12.26 16.33 -2.59
C VAL A 19 -11.84 17.47 -1.67
N LEU A 20 -10.72 18.14 -2.01
CA LEU A 20 -10.23 19.32 -1.30
C LEU A 20 -11.08 20.56 -1.57
N GLY A 21 -11.66 20.65 -2.76
CA GLY A 21 -12.28 21.86 -3.27
C GLY A 21 -12.94 21.67 -4.63
N TYR A 22 -13.46 22.77 -5.17
CA TYR A 22 -14.12 22.85 -6.48
C TYR A 22 -13.53 23.98 -7.33
N VAL A 23 -13.70 23.82 -8.64
CA VAL A 23 -13.43 24.84 -9.65
C VAL A 23 -14.66 24.91 -10.55
N ASP A 24 -15.34 26.05 -10.53
CA ASP A 24 -16.62 26.24 -11.20
C ASP A 24 -16.53 27.33 -12.29
N SER A 25 -17.65 27.54 -13.01
CA SER A 25 -17.76 28.48 -14.13
C SER A 25 -17.50 29.94 -13.77
N ASP A 26 -17.46 30.30 -12.48
CA ASP A 26 -17.07 31.62 -12.00
C ASP A 26 -15.54 31.82 -11.96
N ALA A 27 -14.77 30.84 -12.46
CA ALA A 27 -13.32 30.81 -12.52
C ALA A 27 -12.64 30.88 -11.14
N ARG A 28 -13.34 30.52 -10.06
CA ARG A 28 -12.78 30.48 -8.71
C ARG A 28 -12.34 29.07 -8.34
N VAL A 29 -11.26 29.00 -7.57
CA VAL A 29 -10.81 27.78 -6.89
C VAL A 29 -11.17 27.91 -5.41
N LEU A 30 -12.10 27.07 -4.94
CA LEU A 30 -12.58 27.10 -3.56
C LEU A 30 -12.15 25.84 -2.82
N PHE A 31 -11.43 26.00 -1.71
CA PHE A 31 -11.00 24.91 -0.84
C PHE A 31 -11.94 24.79 0.36
N TYR A 32 -12.39 23.57 0.64
CA TYR A 32 -13.26 23.21 1.77
C TYR A 32 -12.62 22.17 2.70
N ARG A 33 -11.53 21.51 2.28
CA ARG A 33 -10.78 20.54 3.09
C ARG A 33 -9.28 20.70 2.90
N SER A 34 -8.52 20.21 3.87
CA SER A 34 -7.07 20.04 3.81
C SER A 34 -6.67 18.60 4.16
N VAL A 35 -5.48 18.18 3.71
CA VAL A 35 -4.92 16.86 4.03
C VAL A 35 -4.18 16.94 5.37
N THR A 36 -4.40 15.96 6.24
CA THR A 36 -3.76 15.91 7.57
C THR A 36 -2.50 15.06 7.61
N ARG A 37 -2.34 14.09 6.70
CA ARG A 37 -1.10 13.32 6.56
C ARG A 37 0.02 14.23 6.01
N PRO A 38 1.23 14.21 6.60
CA PRO A 38 2.33 15.01 6.09
C PRO A 38 2.64 14.64 4.64
N HIS A 39 2.98 15.65 3.85
CA HIS A 39 3.30 15.48 2.45
C HIS A 39 4.39 16.46 2.03
N THR A 40 4.93 16.27 0.82
CA THR A 40 5.92 17.19 0.22
C THR A 40 7.14 17.38 1.12
N ALA A 41 7.47 18.63 1.48
CA ALA A 41 8.62 18.98 2.32
C ALA A 41 8.52 18.44 3.76
N ALA A 42 7.33 18.04 4.21
CA ALA A 42 7.11 17.44 5.52
C ALA A 42 7.31 15.90 5.53
N THR A 43 7.97 15.35 4.51
CA THR A 43 8.30 13.92 4.45
C THR A 43 9.82 13.70 4.42
N PRO A 44 10.33 12.57 4.95
CA PRO A 44 11.76 12.28 4.95
C PRO A 44 12.26 11.71 3.62
N PHE A 45 11.38 11.52 2.63
CA PHE A 45 11.70 10.82 1.39
C PHE A 45 12.43 11.74 0.40
N ASP A 46 13.73 11.48 0.20
CA ASP A 46 14.52 12.12 -0.85
C ASP A 46 15.00 11.09 -1.87
N VAL A 47 14.60 11.27 -3.12
CA VAL A 47 14.98 10.40 -4.25
C VAL A 47 16.05 11.02 -5.15
N ARG A 48 16.49 12.25 -4.88
CA ARG A 48 17.53 12.92 -5.67
C ARG A 48 18.83 12.12 -5.61
N GLY A 49 19.48 11.97 -6.76
CA GLY A 49 20.72 11.20 -6.90
C GLY A 49 20.54 9.67 -6.85
N LYS A 50 19.32 9.14 -6.62
CA LYS A 50 19.07 7.69 -6.70
C LYS A 50 18.95 7.27 -8.18
N LYS A 51 19.79 6.32 -8.60
CA LYS A 51 19.78 5.76 -9.96
C LYS A 51 18.63 4.77 -10.19
N ALA A 52 18.18 4.11 -9.13
CA ALA A 52 17.09 3.16 -9.14
C ALA A 52 16.37 3.18 -7.79
N LEU A 53 15.13 2.70 -7.78
CA LEU A 53 14.30 2.57 -6.58
C LEU A 53 14.15 1.08 -6.24
N PRO A 54 13.93 0.73 -4.95
CA PRO A 54 13.72 -0.65 -4.52
C PRO A 54 12.62 -1.35 -5.32
N ARG A 55 12.87 -2.60 -5.69
CA ARG A 55 11.89 -3.42 -6.41
C ARG A 55 10.83 -3.92 -5.43
N VAL A 56 9.63 -3.36 -5.56
CA VAL A 56 8.44 -3.82 -4.84
C VAL A 56 7.41 -4.41 -5.80
N ASP A 57 7.02 -5.65 -5.57
CA ASP A 57 6.03 -6.38 -6.39
C ASP A 57 4.66 -6.43 -5.68
N ILE A 58 3.56 -6.53 -6.45
CA ILE A 58 2.20 -6.66 -5.92
C ILE A 58 1.65 -8.03 -6.35
N VAL A 59 1.07 -8.78 -5.40
CA VAL A 59 0.46 -10.09 -5.67
C VAL A 59 -0.97 -10.11 -5.20
N TYR A 60 -1.90 -10.43 -6.11
CA TYR A 60 -3.32 -10.54 -5.78
C TYR A 60 -3.67 -11.94 -5.29
N SER A 61 -4.50 -11.99 -4.24
CA SER A 61 -5.23 -13.19 -3.87
C SER A 61 -6.68 -13.13 -4.41
N TYR A 62 -7.28 -14.31 -4.50
CA TYR A 62 -8.65 -14.56 -4.95
C TYR A 62 -9.11 -15.91 -4.38
N ALA A 63 -10.37 -16.29 -4.62
CA ALA A 63 -10.86 -17.60 -4.19
C ALA A 63 -10.00 -18.72 -4.83
N GLY A 64 -9.41 -19.57 -4.01
CA GLY A 64 -8.49 -20.62 -4.47
C GLY A 64 -7.06 -20.16 -4.75
N ALA A 65 -6.70 -18.89 -4.51
CA ALA A 65 -5.31 -18.47 -4.62
C ALA A 65 -4.44 -19.21 -3.59
N ASP A 66 -3.32 -19.76 -4.07
CA ASP A 66 -2.34 -20.51 -3.31
C ASP A 66 -1.05 -19.69 -3.09
N GLY A 67 0.06 -20.36 -2.79
CA GLY A 67 1.35 -19.71 -2.57
C GLY A 67 2.21 -19.49 -3.82
N VAL A 68 1.86 -20.04 -4.98
CA VAL A 68 2.81 -20.23 -6.10
C VAL A 68 3.43 -18.92 -6.57
N LEU A 69 2.61 -17.89 -6.79
CA LEU A 69 3.10 -16.58 -7.24
C LEU A 69 3.93 -15.87 -6.17
N VAL A 70 3.58 -16.04 -4.89
CA VAL A 70 4.32 -15.44 -3.77
C VAL A 70 5.68 -16.12 -3.61
N ASP A 71 5.73 -17.45 -3.66
CA ASP A 71 6.97 -18.22 -3.57
C ASP A 71 7.89 -17.97 -4.78
N ALA A 72 7.32 -17.88 -6.00
CA ALA A 72 8.08 -17.55 -7.21
C ALA A 72 8.74 -16.17 -7.12
N LEU A 73 8.04 -15.16 -6.59
CA LEU A 73 8.63 -13.86 -6.35
C LEU A 73 9.66 -13.89 -5.23
N THR A 74 9.38 -14.60 -4.14
CA THR A 74 10.32 -14.79 -3.02
C THR A 74 11.66 -15.35 -3.52
N ALA A 75 11.63 -16.33 -4.43
CA ALA A 75 12.84 -16.88 -5.04
C ALA A 75 13.66 -15.85 -5.84
N ARG A 76 13.01 -14.82 -6.40
CA ARG A 76 13.66 -13.69 -7.09
C ARG A 76 14.17 -12.59 -6.16
N ARG A 77 13.88 -12.68 -4.85
CA ARG A 77 14.30 -11.75 -3.80
C ARG A 77 14.02 -10.27 -4.13
N PRO A 78 12.75 -9.86 -4.33
CA PRO A 78 12.41 -8.45 -4.40
C PRO A 78 12.76 -7.74 -3.08
N ASP A 79 12.92 -6.44 -3.13
CA ASP A 79 13.18 -5.62 -1.94
C ASP A 79 11.96 -5.50 -1.03
N GLY A 80 10.75 -5.75 -1.55
CA GLY A 80 9.51 -5.79 -0.79
C GLY A 80 8.34 -6.35 -1.59
N MET A 81 7.25 -6.69 -0.91
CA MET A 81 6.03 -7.20 -1.54
C MET A 81 4.78 -6.58 -0.94
N VAL A 82 3.77 -6.35 -1.76
CA VAL A 82 2.42 -6.02 -1.33
C VAL A 82 1.51 -7.20 -1.68
N LEU A 83 0.88 -7.77 -0.67
CA LEU A 83 -0.09 -8.85 -0.83
C LEU A 83 -1.49 -8.27 -0.76
N VAL A 84 -2.33 -8.59 -1.74
CA VAL A 84 -3.68 -8.02 -1.85
C VAL A 84 -4.72 -9.05 -1.45
N GLY A 85 -5.35 -8.78 -0.32
CA GLY A 85 -6.40 -9.60 0.28
C GLY A 85 -7.80 -9.23 -0.19
N LEU A 86 -8.76 -9.91 0.42
CA LEU A 86 -10.20 -9.74 0.26
C LEU A 86 -10.74 -8.93 1.46
N GLY A 87 -11.86 -8.23 1.30
CA GLY A 87 -12.56 -7.57 2.42
C GLY A 87 -11.66 -6.63 3.23
N GLY A 88 -11.67 -6.75 4.56
CA GLY A 88 -10.78 -6.00 5.48
C GLY A 88 -9.34 -6.49 5.53
N GLY A 89 -8.85 -7.15 4.47
CA GLY A 89 -7.54 -7.81 4.44
C GLY A 89 -7.57 -9.21 5.04
N SER A 90 -8.54 -10.03 4.62
CA SER A 90 -8.51 -11.49 4.77
C SER A 90 -7.82 -12.13 3.56
N TYR A 91 -7.21 -13.29 3.77
CA TYR A 91 -6.37 -13.97 2.78
C TYR A 91 -6.64 -15.47 2.82
N PRO A 92 -6.61 -16.17 1.67
CA PRO A 92 -6.54 -17.63 1.66
C PRO A 92 -5.36 -18.13 2.49
N GLY A 93 -5.55 -19.25 3.20
CA GLY A 93 -4.56 -19.77 4.14
C GLY A 93 -3.20 -20.03 3.48
N ALA A 94 -3.18 -20.81 2.40
CA ALA A 94 -1.95 -21.16 1.68
C ALA A 94 -1.21 -19.91 1.14
N PHE A 95 -1.96 -18.93 0.62
CA PHE A 95 -1.41 -17.66 0.15
C PHE A 95 -0.75 -16.87 1.29
N LEU A 96 -1.40 -16.80 2.47
CA LEU A 96 -0.84 -16.11 3.63
C LEU A 96 0.37 -16.83 4.20
N GLU A 97 0.38 -18.17 4.23
CA GLU A 97 1.56 -18.95 4.65
C GLU A 97 2.75 -18.73 3.70
N ALA A 98 2.52 -18.58 2.40
CA ALA A 98 3.57 -18.17 1.46
C ALA A 98 4.09 -16.76 1.76
N GLY A 99 3.19 -15.83 2.13
CA GLY A 99 3.58 -14.51 2.62
C GLY A 99 4.48 -14.57 3.85
N LYS A 100 4.19 -15.48 4.80
CA LYS A 100 5.06 -15.66 5.99
C LYS A 100 6.43 -16.19 5.61
N ARG A 101 6.52 -17.10 4.63
CA ARG A 101 7.82 -17.56 4.10
C ARG A 101 8.62 -16.42 3.49
N ALA A 102 7.96 -15.51 2.75
CA ALA A 102 8.62 -14.32 2.22
C ALA A 102 9.17 -13.42 3.34
N VAL A 103 8.39 -13.21 4.41
CA VAL A 103 8.85 -12.48 5.61
C VAL A 103 10.05 -13.18 6.26
N GLN A 104 9.99 -14.51 6.43
CA GLN A 104 11.11 -15.31 6.98
C GLN A 104 12.36 -15.24 6.10
N ALA A 105 12.20 -15.06 4.79
CA ALA A 105 13.30 -14.81 3.86
C ALA A 105 13.86 -13.37 3.92
N GLY A 106 13.36 -12.53 4.83
CA GLY A 106 13.82 -11.16 5.04
C GLY A 106 13.21 -10.12 4.09
N ILE A 107 12.12 -10.47 3.39
CA ILE A 107 11.42 -9.55 2.50
C ILE A 107 10.30 -8.84 3.28
N PRO A 108 10.29 -7.50 3.36
CA PRO A 108 9.16 -6.75 3.92
C PRO A 108 7.88 -7.00 3.13
N VAL A 109 6.84 -7.50 3.81
CA VAL A 109 5.54 -7.82 3.21
C VAL A 109 4.44 -6.94 3.80
N VAL A 110 3.79 -6.15 2.96
CA VAL A 110 2.65 -5.30 3.31
C VAL A 110 1.35 -5.94 2.88
N LEU A 111 0.42 -6.06 3.83
CA LEU A 111 -0.94 -6.53 3.60
C LEU A 111 -1.85 -5.37 3.20
N ALA A 112 -2.42 -5.46 2.01
CA ALA A 112 -3.37 -4.52 1.44
C ALA A 112 -4.69 -5.21 1.06
N THR A 113 -5.66 -4.47 0.55
CA THR A 113 -6.95 -5.05 0.13
C THR A 113 -7.33 -4.59 -1.26
N ARG A 114 -8.03 -5.45 -2.00
CA ARG A 114 -8.68 -5.06 -3.26
C ARG A 114 -10.01 -4.34 -3.04
N SER A 115 -10.52 -4.34 -1.80
CA SER A 115 -11.75 -3.61 -1.44
C SER A 115 -11.61 -2.14 -1.81
N TRP A 116 -12.73 -1.55 -2.24
CA TRP A 116 -12.73 -0.18 -2.73
C TRP A 116 -12.20 0.80 -1.68
N ASN A 117 -12.68 0.68 -0.44
CA ASN A 117 -12.40 1.61 0.65
C ASN A 117 -12.18 0.88 1.99
N GLY A 118 -11.94 1.67 3.05
CA GLY A 118 -11.64 1.17 4.37
C GLY A 118 -10.16 0.83 4.61
N ARG A 119 -9.87 0.41 5.83
CA ARG A 119 -8.52 0.19 6.35
C ARG A 119 -8.18 -1.29 6.48
N VAL A 120 -6.95 -1.65 6.17
CA VAL A 120 -6.34 -2.91 6.62
C VAL A 120 -5.62 -2.64 7.93
N VAL A 121 -6.15 -3.20 9.02
CA VAL A 121 -5.60 -3.01 10.36
C VAL A 121 -4.68 -4.17 10.76
N ILE A 122 -3.68 -3.85 11.58
CA ILE A 122 -2.84 -4.85 12.21
C ILE A 122 -3.67 -5.64 13.23
N THR A 123 -3.49 -6.95 13.26
CA THR A 123 -4.10 -7.84 14.26
C THR A 123 -3.00 -8.72 14.86
N PRO A 124 -3.19 -9.30 16.05
CA PRO A 124 -2.17 -10.17 16.66
C PRO A 124 -1.67 -11.27 15.73
N LYS A 125 -2.57 -11.87 14.93
CA LYS A 125 -2.21 -12.90 13.93
C LYS A 125 -1.33 -12.35 12.79
N LYS A 126 -1.63 -11.14 12.30
CA LYS A 126 -0.83 -10.49 11.25
C LYS A 126 0.54 -10.07 11.80
N ASP A 127 0.55 -9.55 13.02
CA ASP A 127 1.77 -9.11 13.70
C ASP A 127 2.71 -10.27 13.99
N ALA A 128 2.19 -11.38 14.53
CA ALA A 128 2.95 -12.61 14.75
C ALA A 128 3.49 -13.23 13.44
N GLY A 129 2.83 -12.97 12.31
CA GLY A 129 3.32 -13.34 10.98
C GLY A 129 4.44 -12.43 10.44
N GLY A 130 4.82 -11.38 11.17
CA GLY A 130 5.82 -10.39 10.77
C GLY A 130 5.36 -9.46 9.65
N PHE A 131 4.06 -9.39 9.38
CA PHE A 131 3.51 -8.57 8.31
C PHE A 131 3.42 -7.08 8.67
N LEU A 132 3.44 -6.24 7.65
CA LEU A 132 3.04 -4.84 7.70
C LEU A 132 1.60 -4.69 7.20
N VAL A 133 0.93 -3.59 7.54
CA VAL A 133 -0.40 -3.24 6.98
C VAL A 133 -0.38 -1.85 6.36
N CYS A 134 -1.15 -1.66 5.30
CA CYS A 134 -1.11 -0.45 4.48
C CYS A 134 -2.02 0.69 4.94
N ASP A 135 -2.67 0.54 6.10
CA ASP A 135 -3.77 1.39 6.53
C ASP A 135 -4.88 1.45 5.45
N ASP A 136 -5.24 2.62 4.94
CA ASP A 136 -6.24 2.78 3.89
C ASP A 136 -5.65 2.70 2.47
N LEU A 137 -4.33 2.66 2.29
CA LEU A 137 -3.71 2.79 0.97
C LEU A 137 -4.10 1.64 0.04
N MET A 138 -4.57 1.99 -1.16
CA MET A 138 -4.78 1.01 -2.24
C MET A 138 -3.45 0.31 -2.57
N PRO A 139 -3.46 -0.94 -3.07
CA PRO A 139 -2.24 -1.73 -3.30
C PRO A 139 -1.15 -1.01 -4.09
N GLN A 140 -1.53 -0.31 -5.16
CA GLN A 140 -0.61 0.47 -5.99
C GLN A 140 0.02 1.66 -5.25
N LYS A 141 -0.67 2.24 -4.27
CA LYS A 141 -0.14 3.32 -3.41
C LYS A 141 0.69 2.78 -2.26
N ALA A 142 0.25 1.68 -1.65
CA ALA A 142 1.02 0.98 -0.64
C ALA A 142 2.39 0.57 -1.18
N ARG A 143 2.44 0.13 -2.44
CA ARG A 143 3.69 -0.14 -3.17
C ARG A 143 4.60 1.08 -3.24
N ILE A 144 4.06 2.27 -3.56
CA ILE A 144 4.85 3.51 -3.64
C ILE A 144 5.43 3.86 -2.28
N LEU A 145 4.62 3.81 -1.22
CA LEU A 145 5.10 4.13 0.12
C LEU A 145 6.15 3.12 0.60
N LEU A 146 5.95 1.82 0.37
CA LEU A 146 6.95 0.81 0.71
C LEU A 146 8.26 1.05 -0.07
N LEU A 147 8.17 1.34 -1.37
CA LEU A 147 9.34 1.63 -2.20
C LEU A 147 10.13 2.81 -1.63
N LEU A 148 9.46 3.88 -1.21
CA LEU A 148 10.11 5.06 -0.60
C LEU A 148 10.69 4.74 0.78
N ALA A 149 9.93 4.04 1.63
CA ALA A 149 10.38 3.61 2.96
C ALA A 149 11.66 2.78 2.90
N LEU A 150 11.75 1.85 1.93
CA LEU A 150 12.92 1.01 1.70
C LEU A 150 14.15 1.78 1.22
N THR A 151 14.02 3.04 0.83
CA THR A 151 15.17 3.91 0.57
C THR A 151 15.80 4.51 1.83
N ILE A 152 15.11 4.40 2.97
CA ILE A 152 15.49 4.95 4.27
C ILE A 152 15.84 3.82 5.24
N THR A 153 15.00 2.79 5.34
CA THR A 153 15.15 1.73 6.35
C THR A 153 14.56 0.39 5.89
N ARG A 154 15.06 -0.70 6.47
CA ARG A 154 14.47 -2.04 6.38
C ARG A 154 13.87 -2.52 7.71
N GLU A 155 13.89 -1.66 8.74
CA GLU A 155 13.36 -1.98 10.06
C GLU A 155 11.82 -1.97 10.02
N ARG A 156 11.21 -3.10 10.41
CA ARG A 156 9.78 -3.36 10.25
C ARG A 156 8.93 -2.33 11.00
N SER A 157 9.26 -1.99 12.24
CA SER A 157 8.46 -1.07 13.06
C SER A 157 8.49 0.36 12.51
N ALA A 158 9.63 0.82 11.98
CA ALA A 158 9.79 2.11 11.33
C ALA A 158 8.99 2.18 10.04
N ILE A 159 9.04 1.13 9.20
CA ILE A 159 8.20 1.06 7.99
C ILE A 159 6.71 1.07 8.37
N GLN A 160 6.31 0.31 9.39
CA GLN A 160 4.91 0.31 9.84
C GLN A 160 4.46 1.68 10.33
N LYS A 161 5.32 2.42 11.04
CA LYS A 161 5.05 3.79 11.45
C LYS A 161 4.86 4.71 10.25
N MET A 162 5.72 4.60 9.22
CA MET A 162 5.56 5.37 7.97
C MET A 162 4.21 5.11 7.30
N PHE A 163 3.71 3.87 7.30
CA PHE A 163 2.37 3.54 6.77
C PHE A 163 1.20 4.14 7.55
N TYR A 164 1.38 4.45 8.83
CA TYR A 164 0.36 5.15 9.61
C TYR A 164 0.49 6.67 9.53
N GLU A 165 1.68 7.17 9.20
CA GLU A 165 1.98 8.60 9.12
C GLU A 165 1.65 9.19 7.74
N TYR A 166 2.01 8.50 6.65
CA TYR A 166 1.96 9.01 5.27
C TYR A 166 0.92 8.34 4.37
#